data_AF-S4PIM2-F1
#
_entry.id   AF-S4PIM2-F1
#
_cell.length_a   1.000
_cell.length_b   1.000
_cell.length_c   1.000
_cell.angle_alpha   90.00
_cell.angle_beta   90.00
_cell.angle_gamma   90.00
#
_symmetry.space_group_name_H-M   'P 1'
#
loop_
_entity.id
_entity.type
_entity.pdbx_description
1 polymer ?
#
loop_
_entity_poly.entity_id
_entity_poly.type
_entity_poly.pdbx_seq_one_letter_code
_entity_poly.pdbx_strand_id
1 'polypeptide(L)' 'MLAVLVKDHSHQLQMLTQGTADIILDSCVDYWNGRDLTPISPSDRKKIIDFYQRNSLTAYCTAFAYKPL' A
#
# COMPACT_ATOMS: atom_id res chain seq x y z
N MET A 1 -5.90 -4.90 -9.54
CA MET A 1 -4.93 -3.83 -9.26
C MET A 1 -5.13 -2.74 -10.29
N LEU A 2 -5.31 -1.50 -9.86
CA LEU A 2 -5.35 -0.31 -10.71
C LEU A 2 -4.15 0.56 -10.37
N ALA A 3 -3.53 1.17 -11.38
CA ALA A 3 -2.45 2.13 -11.21
C ALA A 3 -2.71 3.35 -12.10
N VAL A 4 -2.43 4.54 -11.57
CA VAL A 4 -2.50 5.79 -12.31
C VAL A 4 -1.21 6.58 -12.11
N LEU A 5 -0.77 7.27 -13.17
CA LEU A 5 0.31 8.25 -13.08
C LEU A 5 -0.31 9.62 -12.87
N VAL A 6 0.14 10.32 -11.84
CA VAL A 6 -0.27 11.68 -11.51
C VAL A 6 0.96 12.57 -11.45
N LYS A 7 0.78 13.85 -11.73
CA LYS A 7 1.82 14.87 -11.55
C LYS A 7 1.49 15.66 -10.30
N ASP A 8 2.42 15.71 -9.34
CA ASP A 8 2.22 16.45 -8.10
C ASP A 8 2.43 17.97 -8.28
N HIS A 9 2.22 18.73 -7.21
CA HIS A 9 2.42 20.19 -7.21
C HIS A 9 3.88 20.60 -7.43
N SER A 10 4.83 19.73 -7.10
CA SER A 10 6.26 19.88 -7.36
C SER A 10 6.65 19.45 -8.78
N HIS A 11 5.66 19.19 -9.63
CA HIS A 11 5.81 18.71 -11.00
C HIS A 11 6.52 17.36 -11.15
N GLN A 12 6.60 16.57 -10.07
CA GLN A 12 7.12 15.21 -10.08
C GLN A 12 6.03 14.21 -10.46
N LEU A 13 6.42 13.15 -11.16
CA LEU A 13 5.51 12.07 -11.46
C LEU A 13 5.41 11.12 -10.26
N GLN A 14 4.19 10.70 -9.96
CA GLN A 14 3.88 9.77 -8.88
C GLN A 14 2.99 8.68 -9.46
N MET A 15 3.31 7.43 -9.18
CA MET A 15 2.40 6.31 -9.44
C MET A 15 1.58 6.04 -8.19
N LEU A 16 0.25 6.13 -8.30
CA LEU A 16 -0.68 5.75 -7.23
C LEU A 16 -1.34 4.43 -7.60
N THR A 17 -1.38 3.49 -6.66
CA THR A 17 -1.92 2.15 -6.89
C THR A 17 -3.00 1.80 -5.87
N GLN A 18 -3.99 1.04 -6.33
CA GLN A 18 -5.10 0.54 -5.54
C GLN A 18 -5.33 -0.95 -5.85
N GLY A 19 -5.56 -1.76 -4.82
CA GLY A 19 -5.74 -3.20 -5.00
C GLY A 19 -6.02 -3.95 -3.71
N THR A 20 -5.98 -5.27 -3.80
CA THR A 20 -6.05 -6.15 -2.64
C THR A 20 -4.75 -6.08 -1.84
N ALA A 21 -4.81 -6.31 -0.52
CA ALA A 21 -3.64 -6.10 0.33
C ALA A 21 -2.51 -7.09 0.04
N ASP A 22 -2.81 -8.32 -0.38
CA ASP A 22 -1.83 -9.32 -0.78
C ASP A 22 -0.98 -8.85 -1.97
N ILE A 23 -1.62 -8.38 -3.05
CA ILE A 23 -0.92 -7.90 -4.26
C ILE A 23 -0.14 -6.61 -3.97
N ILE A 24 -0.74 -5.67 -3.25
CA ILE A 24 -0.11 -4.39 -2.96
C ILE A 24 1.10 -4.60 -2.03
N LEU A 25 0.95 -5.40 -0.98
CA LEU A 25 2.03 -5.65 -0.02
C LEU A 25 3.22 -6.38 -0.66
N ASP A 26 2.98 -7.28 -1.60
CA ASP A 26 4.05 -7.96 -2.35
C ASP A 26 4.89 -6.98 -3.19
N SER A 27 4.27 -5.88 -3.64
CA SER A 27 4.93 -4.84 -4.44
C SER A 27 5.60 -3.74 -3.60
N CYS A 28 5.46 -3.76 -2.28
CA CYS A 28 5.97 -2.70 -1.39
C CYS A 28 7.16 -3.16 -0.55
N VAL A 29 8.11 -2.25 -0.34
CA VAL A 29 9.27 -2.46 0.56
C VAL A 29 9.17 -1.63 1.84
N ASP A 30 8.47 -0.50 1.79
CA ASP A 30 8.25 0.41 2.91
C ASP A 30 6.75 0.63 3.15
N TYR A 31 6.39 1.01 4.37
CA TYR A 31 5.04 1.46 4.74
C TYR A 31 5.11 2.79 5.50
N TRP A 32 4.03 3.55 5.42
CA TRP A 32 3.87 4.77 6.21
C TRP A 32 3.36 4.43 7.62
N ASN A 33 4.15 4.72 8.65
CA ASN A 33 3.80 4.41 10.04
C ASN A 33 3.01 5.53 10.75
N GLY A 34 2.60 6.57 10.02
CA GLY A 34 1.96 7.77 10.56
C GLY A 34 2.92 8.94 10.81
N ARG A 35 4.24 8.72 10.75
CA ARG A 35 5.28 9.74 10.90
C ARG A 35 6.27 9.74 9.74
N ASP A 36 6.72 8.56 9.34
CA ASP A 36 7.72 8.40 8.28
C ASP A 36 7.56 7.06 7.55
N LEU A 37 8.28 6.90 6.44
CA LEU A 37 8.48 5.64 5.75
C LEU A 37 9.38 4.72 6.56
N THR A 38 8.91 3.49 6.78
CA THR A 38 9.65 2.46 7.51
C THR A 38 9.69 1.17 6.68
N PRO A 39 10.84 0.46 6.65
CA PRO A 39 10.92 -0.84 6.01
C PRO A 39 9.91 -1.82 6.59
N ILE A 40 9.25 -2.57 5.70
CA ILE A 40 8.27 -3.57 6.10
C ILE A 40 9.00 -4.81 6.63
N SER A 41 8.88 -5.07 7.94
CA SER A 41 9.40 -6.31 8.52
C SER A 41 8.49 -7.51 8.21
N PRO A 42 8.98 -8.76 8.32
CA PRO A 42 8.13 -9.94 8.20
C PRO A 42 6.97 -9.95 9.19
N SER A 43 7.17 -9.37 10.39
CA SER A 43 6.12 -9.25 11.40
C SER A 43 5.02 -8.26 11.00
N ASP A 44 5.39 -7.17 10.32
CA ASP A 44 4.44 -6.18 9.80
C ASP A 44 3.66 -6.76 8.63
N ARG A 45 4.32 -7.49 7.71
CA ARG A 45 3.64 -8.20 6.63
C ARG A 45 2.55 -9.11 7.16
N LYS A 46 2.88 -9.92 8.16
CA LYS A 46 1.91 -10.83 8.79
C LYS A 46 0.73 -10.07 9.40
N LYS A 47 0.98 -9.01 10.17
CA LYS A 47 -0.09 -8.19 10.77
C LYS A 47 -1.03 -7.59 9.73
N ILE A 48 -0.47 -7.04 8.63
CA ILE A 48 -1.24 -6.43 7.55
C ILE A 48 -2.13 -7.47 6.85
N ILE A 49 -1.58 -8.64 6.53
CA ILE A 49 -2.34 -9.72 5.90
C ILE A 49 -3.40 -10.30 6.84
N ASP A 50 -3.07 -10.54 8.11
CA ASP A 50 -4.03 -11.03 9.11
C ASP A 50 -5.21 -10.05 9.26
N PHE A 51 -4.93 -8.74 9.26
CA PHE A 51 -5.96 -7.71 9.28
C PHE A 51 -6.84 -7.77 8.02
N TYR A 52 -6.21 -7.79 6.84
CA TYR A 52 -6.93 -7.82 5.56
C TYR A 52 -7.83 -9.06 5.46
N GLN A 53 -7.30 -10.24 5.79
CA GLN A 53 -8.05 -11.50 5.72
C GLN A 53 -9.26 -11.51 6.64
N ARG A 54 -9.14 -11.00 7.87
CA ARG A 54 -10.28 -10.97 8.83
C ARG A 54 -11.35 -9.97 8.42
N ASN A 55 -10.96 -8.76 8.01
CA ASN A 55 -11.90 -7.68 7.73
C ASN A 55 -12.55 -7.81 6.34
N SER A 56 -11.87 -8.46 5.39
CA SER A 56 -12.45 -8.71 4.05
C SER A 56 -13.62 -9.71 4.08
N LEU A 57 -13.83 -10.42 5.20
CA LEU A 57 -14.97 -11.33 5.38
C LEU A 57 -16.30 -10.58 5.59
N THR A 58 -16.24 -9.37 6.13
CA THR A 58 -17.43 -8.60 6.52
C THR A 58 -17.52 -7.22 5.86
N ALA A 59 -16.44 -6.74 5.24
CA ALA A 59 -16.39 -5.44 4.57
C ALA A 59 -15.51 -5.47 3.32
N TYR A 60 -15.75 -4.53 2.41
CA TYR A 60 -14.83 -4.29 1.30
C TYR A 60 -13.54 -3.65 1.83
N CYS A 61 -12.41 -4.32 1.61
CA CYS A 61 -11.10 -3.85 2.01
C CYS A 61 -10.25 -3.57 0.76
N THR A 62 -9.58 -2.42 0.76
CA THR A 62 -8.66 -2.03 -0.31
C THR A 62 -7.37 -1.48 0.29
N ALA A 63 -6.25 -1.82 -0.33
CA ALA A 63 -4.94 -1.26 -0.03
C ALA A 63 -4.59 -0.17 -1.04
N PHE A 64 -3.82 0.81 -0.57
CA PHE A 64 -3.29 1.92 -1.36
C PHE A 64 -1.77 1.96 -1.20
N ALA A 65 -1.06 2.24 -2.28
CA ALA A 65 0.37 2.50 -2.26
C ALA A 65 0.75 3.59 -3.27
N TYR A 66 1.95 4.14 -3.11
CA TYR A 66 2.50 5.13 -4.00
C TYR A 66 3.97 4.83 -4.32
N LYS A 67 4.44 5.33 -5.46
CA LYS A 67 5.83 5.29 -5.87
C LYS A 67 6.21 6.60 -6.57
N PRO A 68 7.12 7.41 -5.99
CA PRO A 68 7.75 8.52 -6.71
C PRO A 68 8.53 8.01 -7.93
N LEU A 69 8.42 8.71 -9.05
CA LEU A 69 9.06 8.35 -10.32
C LEU A 69 10.11 9.37 -10.76
#